data_AF-A0A5B7VY18-F1
#
_entry.id   AF-A0A5B7VY18-F1
#
_cell.length_a   1.000
_cell.length_b   1.000
_cell.length_c   1.000
_cell.angle_alpha   90.00
_cell.angle_beta   90.00
_cell.angle_gamma   90.00
#
_symmetry.space_group_name_H-M   'P 1'
#
loop_
_entity.id
_entity.type
_entity.pdbx_description
1 polymer ?
#
loop_
_entity_poly.entity_id
_entity_poly.type
_entity_poly.pdbx_seq_one_letter_code
_entity_poly.pdbx_strand_id
1 'polypeptide(L)' 'MVRNGLVARVSDLQDKRRKALSLTTPGQTLLNELKPRVENVEQVLTQHLSATERDALRSLIGRLLIPGES' A
#
# COMPACT_ATOMS: atom_id res chain seq x y z
N MET A 1 -1.10 -13.62 -5.15
CA MET A 1 -0.18 -12.68 -5.84
C MET A 1 0.97 -13.38 -6.55
N VAL A 2 1.83 -14.15 -5.86
CA VAL A 2 2.92 -14.92 -6.53
C VAL A 2 2.36 -15.96 -7.50
N ARG A 3 1.41 -16.80 -7.05
CA ARG A 3 0.70 -17.76 -7.92
C ARG A 3 -0.06 -17.11 -9.09
N ASN A 4 -0.43 -15.84 -8.93
CA ASN A 4 -1.15 -15.08 -9.95
C ASN A 4 -0.19 -14.29 -10.86
N GLY A 5 1.13 -14.49 -10.73
CA GLY A 5 2.15 -13.84 -11.56
C GLY A 5 2.34 -12.34 -11.32
N LEU A 6 1.75 -11.75 -10.28
CA LEU A 6 1.81 -10.31 -10.00
C LEU A 6 3.02 -9.91 -9.14
N VAL A 7 3.61 -10.88 -8.44
CA VAL A 7 4.75 -10.66 -7.53
C VAL A 7 5.75 -11.80 -7.74
N ALA A 8 7.03 -11.47 -7.81
CA ALA A 8 8.13 -12.41 -7.85
C ALA A 8 8.86 -12.45 -6.50
N ARG A 9 9.46 -13.59 -6.18
CA ARG A 9 10.41 -13.70 -5.06
C ARG A 9 11.79 -13.34 -5.60
N VAL A 10 12.44 -12.37 -4.98
CA VAL A 10 13.83 -12.01 -5.25
C VAL A 10 14.67 -12.60 -4.13
N SER A 11 15.74 -13.30 -4.50
CA SER A 11 16.75 -13.71 -3.52
C SER A 11 17.65 -12.52 -3.24
N ASP A 12 17.73 -12.07 -2.00
CA ASP A 12 18.73 -11.10 -1.58
C ASP A 12 20.11 -11.79 -1.63
N LEU A 13 21.04 -11.21 -2.39
CA LEU A 13 22.39 -11.74 -2.59
C LEU A 13 23.25 -11.65 -1.32
N GLN A 14 22.89 -10.77 -0.36
CA GLN A 14 23.61 -10.58 0.90
C GLN A 14 22.97 -11.33 2.07
N ASP A 15 21.66 -11.59 2.03
CA ASP A 15 20.97 -12.37 3.07
C ASP A 15 19.84 -13.25 2.49
N LYS A 16 20.16 -14.52 2.23
CA LYS A 16 19.22 -15.54 1.72
C LYS A 16 18.01 -15.80 2.64
N ARG A 17 18.00 -15.28 3.89
CA ARG A 17 16.86 -15.38 4.81
C ARG A 17 15.81 -14.30 4.55
N ARG A 18 16.15 -13.22 3.86
CA ARG A 18 15.21 -12.18 3.44
C ARG A 18 14.49 -12.59 2.16
N LYS A 19 13.22 -12.96 2.30
CA LYS A 19 12.30 -13.17 1.17
C LYS A 19 11.82 -11.82 0.65
N ALA A 20 12.66 -11.14 -0.14
CA ALA A 20 12.25 -9.93 -0.82
C ALA A 20 11.18 -10.28 -1.88
N LEU A 21 10.09 -9.51 -1.90
CA LEU A 21 9.05 -9.61 -2.92
C LEU A 21 9.16 -8.38 -3.83
N SER A 22 9.13 -8.58 -5.14
CA SER A 22 9.06 -7.51 -6.13
C SER A 22 7.81 -7.64 -6.98
N LEU A 23 7.27 -6.51 -7.45
CA LEU A 23 6.22 -6.56 -8.48
C LEU A 23 6.82 -7.06 -9.78
N THR A 24 6.09 -7.94 -10.47
CA THR A 24 6.38 -8.28 -11.86
C THR A 24 5.85 -7.17 -12.77
N THR A 25 6.20 -7.17 -14.06
CA THR A 25 5.63 -6.23 -15.02
C THR A 25 4.09 -6.28 -15.04
N PRO A 26 3.42 -7.45 -15.12
CA PRO A 26 1.96 -7.52 -14.99
C PRO A 26 1.43 -6.99 -13.65
N GLY A 27 2.16 -7.24 -12.56
CA GLY A 27 1.83 -6.69 -11.24
C GLY A 27 1.88 -5.17 -11.20
N GLN A 28 2.90 -4.57 -11.82
CA GLN A 28 3.05 -3.13 -11.90
C GLN A 28 1.96 -2.50 -12.78
N THR A 29 1.63 -3.12 -13.91
CA THR A 29 0.53 -2.68 -14.78
C THR A 29 -0.79 -2.69 -14.01
N LEU A 30 -1.14 -3.80 -13.35
CA LEU A 30 -2.37 -3.90 -12.58
C LEU A 30 -2.40 -2.89 -11.42
N LEU A 31 -1.27 -2.68 -10.74
CA LEU A 31 -1.18 -1.67 -9.68
C LEU A 31 -1.47 -0.26 -10.23
N ASN A 32 -0.93 0.07 -11.40
CA ASN A 32 -1.17 1.36 -12.04
C ASN A 32 -2.63 1.52 -12.47
N GLU A 33 -3.29 0.44 -12.91
CA GLU A 33 -4.73 0.45 -13.22
C GLU A 33 -5.62 0.63 -11.98
N LEU A 34 -5.21 0.05 -10.85
CA LEU A 34 -6.01 0.07 -9.61
C LEU A 34 -5.84 1.35 -8.80
N LYS A 35 -4.66 1.98 -8.82
CA LYS A 35 -4.36 3.24 -8.10
C LYS A 35 -5.46 4.31 -8.23
N PRO A 36 -5.88 4.73 -9.44
CA PRO A 36 -6.90 5.78 -9.56
C PRO A 36 -8.27 5.35 -9.02
N ARG A 37 -8.59 4.05 -9.02
CA ARG A 37 -9.84 3.52 -8.45
C ARG A 37 -9.82 3.61 -6.92
N VAL A 38 -8.67 3.32 -6.31
CA VAL A 38 -8.48 3.46 -4.86
C VAL A 38 -8.54 4.93 -4.45
N GLU A 39 -7.89 5.82 -5.20
CA GLU A 39 -7.96 7.27 -4.99
C GLU A 39 -9.41 7.78 -5.03
N ASN A 40 -10.22 7.29 -5.98
CA ASN A 40 -11.64 7.62 -6.05
C ASN A 40 -12.41 7.14 -4.80
N VAL A 41 -12.19 5.91 -4.34
CA VAL A 41 -12.81 5.40 -3.12
C VAL A 41 -12.42 6.26 -1.90
N GLU A 42 -11.14 6.60 -1.76
CA GLU A 42 -10.67 7.50 -0.70
C GLU A 42 -11.39 8.85 -0.77
N GLN A 43 -11.54 9.42 -1.97
CA GLN A 43 -12.28 10.67 -2.18
C GLN A 43 -13.76 10.52 -1.80
N VAL A 44 -14.47 9.50 -2.27
CA VAL A 44 -15.91 9.31 -1.98
C VAL A 44 -16.17 9.17 -0.49
N LEU A 45 -15.31 8.42 0.21
CA LEU A 45 -15.45 8.21 1.66
C LEU A 45 -15.11 9.47 2.47
N THR A 46 -14.25 10.34 1.95
CA THR A 46 -13.75 11.51 2.68
C THR A 46 -14.21 12.86 2.11
N GLN A 47 -15.12 12.86 1.12
CA GLN A 47 -15.54 14.06 0.41
C GLN A 47 -16.16 15.16 1.29
N HIS A 48 -16.70 14.79 2.46
CA HIS A 48 -17.29 15.72 3.42
C HIS A 48 -16.27 16.29 4.42
N LEU A 49 -15.00 15.87 4.33
CA LEU A 49 -13.91 16.35 5.16
C LEU A 49 -13.08 17.38 4.37
N SER A 50 -12.77 18.49 5.02
CA SER A 50 -11.73 19.41 4.55
C SER A 50 -10.38 18.70 4.42
N ALA A 51 -9.42 19.32 3.72
CA ALA A 51 -8.07 18.77 3.61
C ALA A 51 -7.44 18.54 5.00
N THR A 52 -7.59 19.51 5.91
CA THR A 52 -7.07 19.43 7.28
C THR A 52 -7.71 18.30 8.09
N GLU A 53 -9.02 18.07 7.94
CA GLU A 53 -9.72 16.97 8.61
C GLU A 53 -9.29 15.60 8.06
N ARG A 54 -9.03 15.49 6.75
CA ARG A 54 -8.48 14.26 6.15
C ARG A 54 -7.09 13.93 6.68
N ASP A 55 -6.23 14.94 6.82
CA ASP A 55 -4.90 14.77 7.39
C ASP A 55 -4.95 14.37 8.87
N ALA A 56 -5.84 15.01 9.64
CA ALA A 56 -6.06 14.66 11.04
C ALA A 56 -6.57 13.22 11.21
N LEU A 57 -7.53 12.79 10.38
CA LEU A 57 -8.04 11.41 10.37
C LEU A 57 -6.92 10.41 10.06
N ARG A 58 -6.10 10.66 9.03
CA ARG A 58 -4.95 9.81 8.68
C ARG A 58 -3.94 9.71 9.83
N SER A 59 -3.67 10.82 10.51
CA SER A 59 -2.79 10.85 11.70
C SER A 59 -3.36 10.04 12.87
N LEU A 60 -4.67 10.13 13.12
CA LEU A 60 -5.35 9.36 14.18
C LEU A 60 -5.31 7.86 13.89
N ILE A 61 -5.66 7.45 12.67
CA ILE A 61 -5.59 6.05 12.25
C ILE A 61 -4.15 5.52 12.34
N GLY A 62 -3.16 6.31 11.91
CA GLY A 62 -1.75 5.94 12.02
C GLY A 62 -1.32 5.65 13.45
N ARG A 63 -1.76 6.46 14.42
CA ARG A 63 -1.50 6.24 15.85
C ARG A 63 -2.18 4.99 16.43
N LEU A 64 -3.29 4.55 15.84
CA LEU A 64 -4.00 3.31 16.25
C LEU A 64 -3.38 2.05 15.63
N LEU A 65 -2.85 2.15 14.40
CA LEU A 65 -2.34 1.01 13.64
C LEU A 65 -0.87 0.71 13.90
N ILE A 66 -0.09 1.69 14.36
CA ILE A 66 1.27 1.51 14.84
C ILE A 66 1.15 1.40 16.37
N PRO A 67 1.01 0.18 16.95
CA PRO A 67 1.16 0.04 18.39
C PRO A 67 2.54 0.59 18.75
N GLY A 68 2.56 1.64 19.57
CA GLY A 68 3.78 2.35 19.91
C GLY A 68 4.81 1.40 20.50
N GLU A 69 6.06 1.56 20.06
CA GLU A 69 7.12 1.76 21.03
C GLU A 69 6.63 2.90 21.96
N SER A 70 6.17 2.52 23.16
CA SER A 70 5.91 3.42 24.28
C SER A 70 7.04 3.26 25.28
#